data_AF-A0A1J4V754-F1
#
_entry.id   AF-A0A1J4V754-F1
#
_cell.length_a   1.000
_cell.length_b   1.000
_cell.length_c   1.000
_cell.angle_alpha   90.00
_cell.angle_beta   90.00
_cell.angle_gamma   90.00
#
_symmetry.space_group_name_H-M   'P 1'
#
loop_
_entity.id
_entity.type
_entity.pdbx_description
1 polymer ?
#
loop_
_entity_poly.entity_id
_entity_poly.type
_entity_poly.pdbx_seq_one_letter_code
_entity_poly.pdbx_strand_id
1 'polypeptide(L)'
;MSQEQTKKYILNIVTGVMVFGVVVSGYFVFRGKQAVTPSVGTTPTNEASLAGSAAETITIGADMEHTVNDIQELKNSIESSVTVFNLPAFKNLRDFSTTIPSEPVGRKNPFLPTDWSLKIKAVQDASRKQGGSTQSYSAGSLFSK
;
A
#
# COMPACT_ATOMS: atom_id res chain seq x y z
N MET A 1 10.41 -65.48 34.45
CA MET A 1 10.24 -64.01 34.44
C MET A 1 9.09 -63.67 35.37
N SER A 2 9.30 -62.80 36.36
CA SER A 2 8.27 -62.46 37.36
C SER A 2 7.09 -61.76 36.70
N GLN A 3 5.86 -62.16 37.04
CA GLN A 3 4.60 -61.58 36.56
C GLN A 3 4.58 -60.04 36.64
N GLU A 4 5.20 -59.49 37.69
CA GLU A 4 5.37 -58.04 37.91
C GLU A 4 6.21 -57.36 36.83
N GLN A 5 7.27 -58.02 36.37
CA GLN A 5 8.13 -57.50 35.30
C GLN A 5 7.43 -57.58 33.96
N THR A 6 6.70 -58.66 33.68
CA THR A 6 5.92 -58.81 32.44
C THR A 6 4.88 -57.69 32.29
N LYS A 7 4.16 -57.35 33.37
CA LYS A 7 3.19 -56.24 33.35
C LYS A 7 3.84 -54.88 33.07
N LYS A 8 4.99 -54.59 33.70
CA LYS A 8 5.74 -53.34 33.47
C LYS A 8 6.29 -53.25 32.04
N TYR A 9 6.79 -54.35 31.49
CA TYR A 9 7.23 -54.39 30.10
C TYR A 9 6.07 -54.17 29.12
N ILE A 10 4.92 -54.81 29.33
CA ILE A 10 3.73 -54.60 28.49
C ILE A 10 3.26 -53.15 28.58
N LEU A 11 3.20 -52.56 29.78
CA LEU A 11 2.77 -51.17 29.95
C LEU A 11 3.70 -50.19 29.23
N ASN A 12 5.03 -50.36 29.33
CA ASN A 12 5.98 -49.52 28.62
C ASN A 12 5.84 -49.62 27.09
N ILE A 13 5.59 -50.83 26.57
CA ILE A 13 5.35 -51.04 25.14
C ILE A 13 4.05 -50.34 24.71
N VAL A 14 2.96 -50.50 25.45
CA VAL A 14 1.66 -49.87 25.16
C VAL A 14 1.77 -48.34 25.19
N THR A 15 2.42 -47.77 26.20
CA THR A 15 2.68 -46.33 26.27
C THR A 15 3.56 -45.86 25.11
N GLY A 16 4.60 -46.62 24.74
CA GLY A 16 5.45 -46.33 23.59
C GLY A 16 4.67 -46.29 22.28
N VAL A 17 3.79 -47.26 22.04
CA VAL A 17 2.93 -47.31 20.85
C VAL A 17 1.93 -46.16 20.83
N MET A 18 1.35 -45.80 21.98
CA MET A 18 0.43 -44.67 22.08
C MET A 18 1.12 -43.34 21.75
N VAL A 19 2.29 -43.09 22.35
CA VAL A 19 3.06 -41.87 22.10
C VAL A 19 3.51 -41.81 20.64
N PHE A 20 4.01 -42.93 20.09
CA PHE A 20 4.39 -43.02 18.68
C PHE A 20 3.20 -42.75 17.76
N GLY A 21 2.02 -43.30 18.06
CA GLY A 21 0.79 -43.04 17.31
C GLY A 21 0.36 -41.57 17.32
N VAL A 22 0.48 -40.88 18.45
CA VAL A 22 0.19 -39.44 18.55
C VAL A 22 1.22 -38.60 17.77
N VAL A 23 2.51 -38.97 17.84
CA VAL A 23 3.56 -38.26 17.09
C VAL A 23 3.41 -38.45 15.59
N VAL A 24 3.14 -39.68 15.14
CA VAL A 24 2.92 -39.98 13.72
C VAL A 24 1.65 -39.30 13.22
N SER A 25 0.53 -39.42 13.92
CA SER A 25 -0.72 -38.74 13.52
C SER A 25 -0.56 -37.21 13.54
N GLY A 26 0.08 -36.64 14.56
CA GLY A 26 0.41 -35.22 14.62
C GLY A 26 1.31 -34.77 13.46
N TYR A 27 2.33 -35.57 13.10
CA TYR A 27 3.20 -35.30 11.96
C TYR A 27 2.44 -35.36 10.63
N PHE A 28 1.55 -36.34 10.45
CA PHE A 28 0.70 -36.44 9.27
C PHE A 28 -0.35 -35.33 9.19
N VAL A 29 -0.90 -34.85 10.30
CA VAL A 29 -1.81 -33.68 10.30
C VAL A 29 -1.04 -32.39 10.01
N PHE A 30 0.19 -32.26 10.53
CA PHE A 30 1.04 -31.08 10.31
C PHE A 30 1.60 -31.01 8.89
N ARG A 31 1.97 -32.15 8.28
CA ARG A 31 2.44 -32.25 6.88
C ARG A 31 1.29 -32.42 5.87
N GLY A 32 0.18 -33.00 6.28
CA GLY A 32 -0.92 -33.46 5.43
C GLY A 32 -2.13 -32.52 5.40
N LYS A 33 -1.94 -31.21 5.50
CA LYS A 33 -2.96 -30.20 5.10
C LYS A 33 -3.31 -30.24 3.58
N GLN A 34 -3.09 -31.38 2.91
CA GLN A 34 -3.59 -31.74 1.59
C GLN A 34 -3.93 -33.25 1.57
N ALA A 35 -4.92 -33.67 2.34
CA ALA A 35 -5.64 -34.93 2.10
C ALA A 35 -6.97 -34.93 2.85
N VAL A 36 -7.98 -34.28 2.27
CA VAL A 36 -9.37 -34.55 2.66
C VAL A 36 -9.68 -35.98 2.22
N THR A 37 -9.69 -36.91 3.17
CA THR A 37 -10.38 -38.20 3.00
C THR A 37 -11.55 -38.20 3.99
N PRO A 38 -12.80 -38.28 3.52
CA PRO A 38 -13.96 -38.28 4.40
C PRO A 38 -14.06 -39.66 5.05
N SER A 39 -13.86 -39.72 6.36
CA SER A 39 -14.23 -40.89 7.14
C SER A 39 -15.75 -40.94 7.24
N VAL A 40 -16.33 -41.95 6.62
CA VAL A 40 -17.71 -42.40 6.81
C VAL A 40 -17.99 -42.51 8.32
N GLY A 41 -18.98 -41.77 8.81
CA GLY A 41 -19.35 -41.82 10.23
C GLY A 41 -20.27 -40.70 10.71
N THR A 42 -21.52 -40.71 10.24
CA THR A 42 -22.74 -40.27 10.97
C THR A 42 -22.71 -38.93 11.72
N THR A 43 -23.23 -37.85 11.11
CA THR A 43 -24.46 -37.11 11.50
C THR A 43 -24.55 -35.78 10.72
N PRO A 44 -25.68 -35.46 10.07
CA PRO A 44 -25.80 -34.27 9.23
C PRO A 44 -26.32 -33.09 10.07
N THR A 45 -25.44 -32.19 10.48
CA THR A 45 -25.84 -30.83 10.85
C THR A 45 -24.72 -29.86 10.47
N ASN A 46 -25.06 -28.88 9.62
CA ASN A 46 -24.25 -27.72 9.23
C ASN A 46 -23.31 -27.87 8.01
N GLU A 47 -23.86 -28.33 6.88
CA GLU A 47 -23.22 -28.25 5.55
C GLU A 47 -22.94 -26.79 5.08
N ALA A 48 -23.64 -25.79 5.63
CA ALA A 48 -23.46 -24.38 5.25
C ALA A 48 -22.22 -23.71 5.87
N SER A 49 -21.78 -24.15 7.05
CA SER A 49 -20.64 -23.53 7.76
C SER A 49 -19.29 -24.08 7.33
N LEU A 50 -19.25 -25.33 6.81
CA LEU A 50 -18.01 -25.96 6.34
C LEU A 50 -17.66 -25.54 4.90
N ALA A 51 -18.67 -25.31 4.05
CA ALA A 51 -18.48 -24.82 2.69
C ALA A 51 -17.95 -23.37 2.66
N GLY A 52 -18.45 -22.50 3.55
CA GLY A 52 -17.92 -21.13 3.71
C GLY A 52 -16.47 -21.11 4.21
N SER A 53 -16.15 -21.94 5.22
CA SER A 53 -14.80 -22.00 5.79
C SER A 53 -13.77 -22.63 4.85
N ALA A 54 -14.17 -23.61 4.02
CA ALA A 54 -13.31 -24.19 3.00
C ALA A 54 -13.02 -23.19 1.85
N ALA A 55 -14.04 -22.46 1.40
CA ALA A 55 -13.87 -21.41 0.39
C ALA A 55 -12.97 -20.27 0.90
N GLU A 56 -13.17 -19.81 2.14
CA GLU A 56 -12.34 -18.80 2.79
C GLU A 56 -10.90 -19.29 3.03
N THR A 57 -10.70 -20.57 3.37
CA THR A 57 -9.35 -21.13 3.55
C THR A 57 -8.61 -21.26 2.22
N ILE A 58 -9.30 -21.55 1.12
CA ILE A 58 -8.72 -21.59 -0.23
C ILE A 58 -8.30 -20.18 -0.67
N THR A 59 -9.13 -19.16 -0.41
CA THR A 59 -8.78 -17.78 -0.73
C THR A 59 -7.63 -17.27 0.12
N ILE A 60 -7.62 -17.54 1.43
CA ILE A 60 -6.50 -17.16 2.31
C ILE A 60 -5.22 -17.89 1.89
N GLY A 61 -5.30 -19.17 1.51
CA GLY A 61 -4.15 -19.92 1.00
C GLY A 61 -3.57 -19.33 -0.29
N ALA A 62 -4.44 -18.94 -1.21
CA ALA A 62 -4.04 -18.25 -2.45
C ALA A 62 -3.41 -16.87 -2.15
N ASP A 63 -4.00 -16.08 -1.26
CA ASP A 63 -3.48 -14.77 -0.87
C ASP A 63 -2.11 -14.87 -0.18
N MET A 64 -1.90 -15.92 0.62
CA MET A 64 -0.61 -16.22 1.23
C MET A 64 0.44 -16.60 0.19
N GLU A 65 0.08 -17.42 -0.81
CA GLU A 65 0.99 -17.78 -1.91
C GLU A 65 1.37 -16.56 -2.75
N HIS A 66 0.39 -15.69 -3.07
CA HIS A 66 0.64 -14.41 -3.73
C HIS A 66 1.58 -13.52 -2.93
N THR A 67 1.34 -13.37 -1.62
CA THR A 67 2.20 -12.54 -0.76
C THR A 67 3.63 -13.06 -0.70
N VAL A 68 3.83 -14.38 -0.64
CA VAL A 68 5.17 -14.99 -0.62
C VAL A 68 5.88 -14.77 -1.96
N ASN A 69 5.17 -14.94 -3.07
CA ASN A 69 5.71 -14.70 -4.41
C ASN A 69 6.09 -13.23 -4.60
N ASP A 70 5.24 -12.29 -4.16
CA ASP A 70 5.50 -10.84 -4.23
C ASP A 70 6.75 -10.46 -3.42
N ILE A 71 6.91 -11.02 -2.22
CA ILE A 71 8.10 -10.79 -1.39
C ILE A 71 9.35 -11.35 -2.10
N GLN A 72 9.27 -12.53 -2.71
CA GLN A 72 10.40 -13.12 -3.40
C GLN A 72 10.79 -12.32 -4.65
N GLU A 73 9.80 -11.85 -5.43
CA GLU A 73 10.04 -10.98 -6.57
C GLU A 73 10.67 -9.65 -6.16
N LEU A 74 10.17 -9.03 -5.09
CA LEU A 74 10.72 -7.79 -4.54
C LEU A 74 12.18 -7.97 -4.13
N LYS A 75 12.52 -9.07 -3.44
CA LYS A 75 13.89 -9.37 -3.05
C LYS A 75 14.81 -9.49 -4.26
N ASN A 76 14.39 -10.23 -5.28
CA ASN A 76 15.16 -10.39 -6.52
C ASN A 76 15.35 -9.05 -7.26
N SER A 77 14.32 -8.21 -7.27
CA SER A 77 14.36 -6.87 -7.87
C SER A 77 15.36 -5.95 -7.16
N ILE A 78 15.36 -5.97 -5.82
CA ILE A 78 16.31 -5.19 -5.01
C ILE A 78 17.74 -5.68 -5.26
N GLU A 79 17.98 -6.99 -5.22
CA GLU A 79 19.32 -7.56 -5.48
C GLU A 79 19.82 -7.17 -6.87
N SER A 80 18.98 -7.30 -7.90
CA SER A 80 19.28 -6.87 -9.26
C SER A 80 19.60 -5.37 -9.33
N SER A 81 18.81 -4.51 -8.68
CA SER A 81 19.06 -3.07 -8.61
C SER A 81 20.42 -2.73 -7.97
N VAL A 82 20.79 -3.41 -6.89
CA VAL A 82 22.10 -3.23 -6.24
C VAL A 82 23.25 -3.65 -7.14
N THR A 83 23.08 -4.66 -7.99
CA THR A 83 24.12 -5.04 -8.96
C THR A 83 24.39 -3.95 -10.01
N VAL A 84 23.38 -3.14 -10.39
CA VAL A 84 23.56 -2.02 -11.33
C VAL A 84 24.55 -0.99 -10.77
N PHE A 85 24.46 -0.68 -9.47
CA PHE A 85 25.39 0.23 -8.81
C PHE A 85 26.81 -0.34 -8.67
N ASN A 86 26.98 -1.66 -8.83
CA ASN A 86 28.29 -2.31 -8.83
C ASN A 86 28.99 -2.29 -10.20
N LEU A 87 28.31 -1.85 -11.27
CA LEU A 87 28.92 -1.74 -12.58
C LEU A 87 30.06 -0.70 -12.58
N PRO A 88 31.15 -0.92 -13.32
CA PRO A 88 32.28 0.02 -13.37
C PRO A 88 31.90 1.45 -13.77
N ALA A 89 30.85 1.62 -14.57
CA ALA A 89 30.33 2.93 -14.96
C ALA A 89 29.82 3.76 -13.76
N PHE A 90 29.17 3.12 -12.79
CA PHE A 90 28.65 3.79 -11.59
C PHE A 90 29.72 3.97 -10.51
N LYS A 91 30.74 3.10 -10.45
CA LYS A 91 31.88 3.25 -9.54
C LYS A 91 32.81 4.41 -9.89
N ASN A 92 32.85 4.80 -11.17
CA ASN A 92 33.69 5.87 -11.68
C ASN A 92 32.91 7.17 -11.95
N LEU A 93 31.69 7.31 -11.42
CA LEU A 93 30.93 8.55 -11.53
C LEU A 93 31.71 9.67 -10.86
N ARG A 94 32.12 10.64 -11.67
CA ARG A 94 32.72 11.87 -11.19
C ARG A 94 31.63 12.83 -10.77
N ASP A 95 31.87 13.53 -9.67
CA ASP A 95 31.03 14.65 -9.29
C ASP A 95 31.21 15.79 -10.31
N PHE A 96 30.12 16.15 -11.00
CA PHE A 96 30.06 17.28 -11.93
C PHE A 96 29.34 18.48 -11.31
N SER A 97 29.06 18.44 -10.00
CA SER A 97 28.44 19.55 -9.30
C SER A 97 29.31 20.80 -9.42
N THR A 98 28.69 21.90 -9.82
CA THR A 98 29.29 23.23 -9.78
C THR A 98 28.66 24.01 -8.64
N THR A 99 29.45 24.78 -7.90
CA THR A 99 28.92 25.66 -6.86
C THR A 99 28.08 26.74 -7.52
N ILE A 100 26.78 26.76 -7.21
CA ILE A 100 25.91 27.84 -7.65
C ILE A 100 26.25 29.06 -6.80
N PRO A 101 26.59 30.22 -7.41
CA PRO A 101 26.80 31.44 -6.67
C PRO A 101 25.51 31.85 -5.95
N SER A 102 25.63 32.35 -4.73
CA SER A 102 24.47 32.84 -3.98
C SER A 102 23.84 34.02 -4.71
N GLU A 103 22.62 33.84 -5.21
CA GLU A 103 21.80 34.94 -5.70
C GLU A 103 21.11 35.66 -4.54
N PRO A 104 20.86 36.97 -4.65
CA PRO A 104 20.05 37.68 -3.68
C PRO A 104 18.63 37.10 -3.65
N VAL A 105 18.17 36.71 -2.47
CA VAL A 105 16.80 36.25 -2.27
C VAL A 105 15.83 37.42 -2.41
N GLY A 106 14.80 37.25 -3.23
CA GLY A 106 13.72 38.22 -3.41
C GLY A 106 13.96 39.21 -4.57
N ARG A 107 13.33 38.93 -5.71
CA ARG A 107 13.11 39.93 -6.76
C ARG A 107 11.83 40.70 -6.44
N LYS A 108 11.80 42.01 -6.75
CA LYS A 108 10.53 42.76 -6.73
C LYS A 108 9.53 42.06 -7.63
N ASN A 109 8.34 41.78 -7.09
CA ASN A 109 7.28 41.11 -7.81
C ASN A 109 6.84 41.98 -9.02
N PRO A 110 7.05 41.54 -10.27
CA PRO A 110 6.69 42.32 -11.46
C PRO A 110 5.17 42.39 -11.68
N PHE A 111 4.40 41.62 -10.93
CA PHE A 111 2.94 41.62 -10.94
C PHE A 111 2.32 42.56 -9.90
N LEU A 112 3.14 43.33 -9.17
CA LEU A 112 2.60 44.42 -8.36
C LEU A 112 1.94 45.45 -9.28
N PRO A 113 0.70 45.85 -9.01
CA PRO A 113 0.05 46.91 -9.75
C PRO A 113 0.94 48.15 -9.75
N THR A 114 1.18 48.69 -10.93
CA THR A 114 1.90 49.95 -11.07
C THR A 114 1.11 51.08 -10.43
N ASP A 115 1.78 52.14 -10.00
CA ASP A 115 1.13 53.32 -9.41
C ASP A 115 0.04 53.90 -10.32
N TRP A 116 0.25 53.84 -11.64
CA TRP A 116 -0.74 54.30 -12.61
C TRP A 116 -1.96 53.37 -12.67
N SER A 117 -1.78 52.05 -12.54
CA SER A 117 -2.88 51.08 -12.47
C SER A 117 -3.73 51.28 -11.20
N LEU A 118 -3.06 51.56 -10.07
CA LEU A 118 -3.74 51.87 -8.81
C LEU A 118 -4.54 53.17 -8.91
N LYS A 119 -4.00 54.22 -9.54
CA LYS A 119 -4.70 55.49 -9.79
C LYS A 119 -5.93 55.29 -10.69
N ILE A 120 -5.80 54.53 -11.78
CA ILE A 120 -6.94 54.26 -12.68
C ILE A 120 -8.03 53.47 -11.96
N LYS A 121 -7.67 52.45 -11.16
CA LYS A 121 -8.64 51.72 -10.34
C LYS A 121 -9.33 52.63 -9.34
N ALA A 122 -8.59 53.49 -8.63
CA ALA A 122 -9.16 54.44 -7.68
C ALA A 122 -10.14 55.43 -8.34
N VAL A 123 -9.83 55.94 -9.53
CA VAL A 123 -10.73 56.80 -10.31
C VAL A 123 -11.96 56.02 -10.76
N GLN A 124 -11.79 54.80 -11.28
CA GLN A 124 -12.90 53.95 -11.71
C GLN A 124 -13.84 53.58 -10.56
N ASP A 125 -13.30 53.29 -9.38
CA ASP A 125 -14.07 53.00 -8.17
C ASP A 125 -14.79 54.25 -7.64
N ALA A 126 -14.17 55.43 -7.74
CA ALA A 126 -14.82 56.70 -7.40
C ALA A 126 -15.98 57.03 -8.36
N SER A 127 -15.79 56.83 -9.67
CA SER A 127 -16.84 57.00 -10.68
C SER A 127 -17.98 55.98 -10.53
N ARG A 128 -17.68 54.73 -10.15
CA ARG A 128 -18.71 53.71 -9.85
C ARG A 128 -19.54 54.07 -8.63
N LYS A 129 -18.94 54.67 -7.61
CA LYS A 129 -19.66 55.19 -6.43
C LYS A 129 -20.53 56.41 -6.75
N GLN A 130 -20.14 57.23 -7.72
CA GLN A 130 -20.92 58.38 -8.17
C GLN A 130 -22.01 58.03 -9.22
N GLY A 131 -21.88 56.92 -9.95
CA GLY A 131 -22.86 56.46 -10.93
C GLY A 131 -24.12 55.78 -10.36
N GLY A 132 -24.24 55.69 -9.03
CA GLY A 132 -25.38 55.12 -8.31
C GLY A 132 -26.53 56.09 -8.03
N SER A 133 -26.55 57.28 -8.64
CA SER A 133 -27.69 58.20 -8.56
C SER A 133 -28.00 58.81 -9.93
N THR A 134 -29.14 58.38 -10.47
CA THR A 134 -29.92 58.86 -11.61
C THR A 134 -29.66 60.29 -12.07
N GLN A 135 -29.42 60.52 -13.37
CA GLN A 135 -30.17 61.54 -14.14
C GLN A 135 -29.95 61.49 -15.66
N SER A 136 -31.09 61.50 -16.36
CA SER A 136 -31.30 61.62 -17.80
C SER A 136 -31.06 63.05 -18.29
N TYR A 137 -30.21 63.27 -19.30
CA TYR A 137 -30.27 64.43 -20.23
C TYR A 137 -29.70 63.98 -21.59
N SER A 138 -30.58 63.73 -22.57
CA SER A 138 -31.00 64.65 -23.64
C SER A 138 -29.97 64.76 -24.79
N ALA A 139 -30.32 64.16 -25.93
CA ALA A 139 -29.59 64.25 -27.17
C ALA A 139 -29.65 65.68 -27.74
N GLY A 140 -28.50 66.23 -28.14
CA GLY A 140 -28.45 67.55 -28.77
C GLY A 140 -27.07 67.90 -29.30
N SER A 141 -26.87 67.64 -30.60
CA SER A 141 -26.19 68.52 -31.56
C SER A 141 -25.08 69.44 -31.05
N LEU A 142 -23.85 69.25 -31.54
CA LEU A 142 -22.93 70.35 -31.90
C LEU A 142 -21.76 69.80 -32.75
N PHE A 143 -22.06 69.52 -34.02
CA PHE A 143 -21.08 69.70 -35.10
C PHE A 143 -21.43 71.01 -35.78
N SER A 144 -20.57 72.02 -35.67
CA SER A 144 -20.54 73.13 -36.62
C SER A 144 -19.15 73.75 -36.65
N LYS A 145 -18.53 73.64 -37.83
CA LYS A 145 -17.41 74.36 -38.44
C LYS A 145 -16.27 74.90 -37.57
#